data_AF-A0A8T2G8M0-F1
#
_entry.id   AF-A0A8T2G8M0-F1
#
_cell.length_a   1.000
_cell.length_b   1.000
_cell.length_c   1.000
_cell.angle_alpha   90.00
_cell.angle_beta   90.00
_cell.angle_gamma   90.00
#
_symmetry.space_group_name_H-M   'P 1'
#
loop_
_entity.id
_entity.type
_entity.pdbx_description
1 polymer ?
#
loop_
_entity_poly.entity_id
_entity_poly.type
_entity_poly.pdbx_seq_one_letter_code
_entity_poly.pdbx_strand_id
1 'polypeptide(L)'
;MERLQKPIYNSLRQAAEVHRQVRKYMRSILKPGMLMIDLCETLENTVRKLISENGLQAGIAFPTGCSLNNVAAHWTPNSGDKTVLQYDDVMKLDFGTHIDGHIVDSAFTVAFNPMFDPLLAASRDATYTGIKEAGVDVRLCDVGAAVQEVMESYEVEINGKVYQVKSIRNLNGHSIGRYQIHAEKSVPNVRGGEQTKMEEGELYAIETFGSTGKGYVREDLECSHYMKNYDVGHVPLRLPRAKQLLATINKNFSTLAFCRRYLDRLGETKYLMALKNLCDSGIIEPCPPVCDVKGSYISQFEHTILLRPTCKEIISKGDDY
;
A
#
# COMPACT_ATOMS: atom_id res chain seq x y z
N MET A 1 -4.98 -26.06 -17.42
CA MET A 1 -4.31 -24.76 -17.20
C MET A 1 -4.09 -24.46 -15.73
N GLU A 2 -5.10 -24.56 -14.85
CA GLU A 2 -4.96 -24.22 -13.42
C GLU A 2 -3.88 -25.01 -12.64
N ARG A 3 -3.73 -26.32 -12.90
CA ARG A 3 -2.67 -27.14 -12.27
C ARG A 3 -1.26 -26.60 -12.53
N LEU A 4 -1.03 -25.92 -13.66
CA LEU A 4 0.26 -25.33 -14.02
C LEU A 4 0.53 -24.02 -13.25
N GLN A 5 -0.51 -23.32 -12.81
CA GLN A 5 -0.39 -22.08 -12.02
C GLN A 5 -0.35 -22.33 -10.50
N LYS A 6 -0.51 -23.59 -10.06
CA LYS A 6 -0.47 -23.96 -8.64
C LYS A 6 0.76 -23.44 -7.87
N PRO A 7 1.99 -23.44 -8.42
CA PRO A 7 3.14 -22.84 -7.74
C PRO A 7 2.96 -21.35 -7.45
N ILE A 8 2.45 -20.58 -8.42
CA ILE A 8 2.19 -19.14 -8.27
C ILE A 8 1.17 -18.88 -7.15
N TYR A 9 0.09 -19.65 -7.14
CA TYR A 9 -0.96 -19.51 -6.11
C TYR A 9 -0.43 -19.84 -4.72
N ASN A 10 0.46 -20.82 -4.60
CA ASN A 10 1.07 -21.16 -3.33
C ASN A 10 2.03 -20.07 -2.84
N SER A 11 2.81 -19.45 -3.74
CA SER A 11 3.66 -18.30 -3.42
C SER A 11 2.82 -17.13 -2.87
N LEU A 12 1.70 -16.80 -3.53
CA LEU A 12 0.75 -15.79 -3.06
C LEU A 12 0.16 -16.14 -1.68
N ARG A 13 -0.31 -17.38 -1.49
CA ARG A 13 -0.88 -17.83 -0.21
C ARG A 13 0.14 -17.82 0.93
N GLN A 14 1.41 -18.15 0.65
CA GLN A 14 2.49 -18.08 1.62
C GLN A 14 2.78 -16.63 2.02
N ALA A 15 2.92 -15.73 1.05
CA ALA A 15 3.08 -14.31 1.33
C ALA A 15 1.90 -13.75 2.15
N ALA A 16 0.67 -14.13 1.80
CA ALA A 16 -0.54 -13.72 2.50
C ALA A 16 -0.63 -14.27 3.93
N GLU A 17 -0.14 -15.49 4.15
CA GLU A 17 -0.11 -16.06 5.50
C GLU A 17 0.87 -15.33 6.40
N VAL A 18 2.03 -14.94 5.88
CA VAL A 18 2.94 -14.05 6.61
C VAL A 18 2.26 -12.73 6.92
N HIS A 19 1.60 -12.11 5.93
CA HIS A 19 0.88 -10.86 6.12
C HIS A 19 -0.18 -10.97 7.25
N ARG A 20 -0.99 -12.04 7.25
CA ARG A 20 -1.97 -12.34 8.32
C ARG A 20 -1.34 -12.47 9.70
N GLN A 21 -0.24 -13.22 9.82
CA GLN A 21 0.44 -13.40 11.10
C GLN A 21 1.06 -12.09 11.62
N VAL A 22 1.72 -11.34 10.73
CA VAL A 22 2.33 -10.05 11.07
C VAL A 22 1.26 -9.06 11.52
N ARG A 23 0.19 -8.86 10.74
CA ARG A 23 -0.84 -7.88 11.11
C ARG A 23 -1.57 -8.27 12.39
N LYS A 24 -1.81 -9.56 12.63
CA LYS A 24 -2.38 -10.06 13.89
C LYS A 24 -1.47 -9.74 15.08
N TYR A 25 -0.16 -9.95 14.93
CA TYR A 25 0.82 -9.59 15.95
C TYR A 25 0.85 -8.08 16.19
N MET A 26 0.94 -7.27 15.13
CA MET A 26 0.97 -5.81 15.25
C MET A 26 -0.28 -5.29 15.97
N ARG A 27 -1.47 -5.76 15.62
CA ARG A 27 -2.73 -5.41 16.32
C ARG A 27 -2.71 -5.70 17.82
N SER A 28 -1.94 -6.70 18.26
CA SER A 28 -1.82 -7.05 19.69
C SER A 28 -0.88 -6.14 20.49
N ILE A 29 0.00 -5.38 19.82
CA ILE A 29 1.02 -4.56 20.48
C ILE A 29 0.86 -3.05 20.22
N LEU A 30 0.13 -2.68 19.17
CA LEU A 30 -0.09 -1.27 18.80
C LEU A 30 -0.78 -0.52 19.93
N LYS A 31 -0.20 0.63 20.30
CA LYS A 31 -0.74 1.53 21.33
C LYS A 31 -0.23 2.95 21.13
N PRO A 32 -0.98 3.97 21.59
CA PRO A 32 -0.46 5.32 21.69
C PRO A 32 0.84 5.37 22.50
N GLY A 33 1.75 6.27 22.13
CA GLY A 33 3.07 6.44 22.73
C GLY A 33 4.20 5.69 22.02
N MET A 34 3.90 4.83 21.04
CA MET A 34 4.94 4.20 20.21
C MET A 34 5.54 5.20 19.22
N LEU A 35 6.86 5.20 19.08
CA LEU A 35 7.50 5.90 17.97
C LEU A 35 7.16 5.20 16.65
N MET A 36 6.87 5.98 15.61
CA MET A 36 6.52 5.43 14.30
C MET A 36 7.68 4.61 13.71
N ILE A 37 8.92 4.98 14.00
CA ILE A 37 10.10 4.23 13.55
C ILE A 37 10.18 2.85 14.22
N ASP A 38 9.99 2.78 15.55
CA ASP A 38 10.00 1.52 16.30
C ASP A 38 8.88 0.58 15.83
N LEU A 39 7.70 1.14 15.54
CA LEU A 39 6.56 0.41 14.97
C LEU A 39 6.93 -0.22 13.63
N CYS A 40 7.48 0.58 12.70
CA CYS A 40 7.87 0.09 11.37
C CYS A 40 8.97 -0.98 11.47
N GLU A 41 10.00 -0.74 12.28
CA GLU A 41 11.09 -1.69 12.44
C GLU A 41 10.61 -3.01 13.07
N THR A 42 9.71 -2.94 14.06
CA THR A 42 9.10 -4.14 14.67
C THR A 42 8.32 -4.94 13.64
N LEU A 43 7.47 -4.27 12.86
CA LEU A 43 6.67 -4.91 11.81
C LEU A 43 7.59 -5.58 10.77
N GLU A 44 8.52 -4.83 10.22
CA GLU A 44 9.41 -5.27 9.15
C GLU A 44 10.31 -6.41 9.59
N ASN A 45 10.85 -6.38 10.82
CA ASN A 45 11.62 -7.48 11.37
C ASN A 45 10.77 -8.75 11.55
N THR A 46 9.49 -8.58 11.90
CA THR A 46 8.54 -9.70 11.98
C THR A 46 8.29 -10.29 10.60
N VAL A 47 8.08 -9.45 9.57
CA VAL A 47 7.96 -9.91 8.17
C VAL A 47 9.20 -10.68 7.75
N ARG A 48 10.40 -10.08 7.87
CA ARG A 48 11.67 -10.70 7.44
C ARG A 48 11.88 -12.08 8.07
N LYS A 49 11.53 -12.21 9.35
CA LYS A 49 11.62 -13.48 10.08
C LYS A 49 10.62 -14.51 9.56
N LEU A 50 9.34 -14.16 9.47
CA LEU A 50 8.28 -15.11 9.12
C LEU A 50 8.32 -15.50 7.63
N ILE A 51 8.71 -14.58 6.75
CA ILE A 51 8.83 -14.87 5.31
C ILE A 51 10.12 -15.60 4.96
N SER A 52 11.07 -15.67 5.90
CA SER A 52 12.44 -16.14 5.65
C SER A 52 13.11 -15.33 4.54
N GLU A 53 13.32 -14.03 4.80
CA GLU A 53 13.89 -13.07 3.84
C GLU A 53 15.12 -13.66 3.10
N ASN A 54 15.07 -13.67 1.77
CA ASN A 54 16.11 -14.24 0.92
C ASN A 54 16.27 -13.43 -0.38
N GLY A 55 17.00 -12.31 -0.30
CA GLY A 55 17.24 -11.42 -1.44
C GLY A 55 15.94 -11.05 -2.15
N LEU A 56 15.93 -11.15 -3.48
CA LEU A 56 14.71 -10.91 -4.29
C LEU A 56 13.74 -12.10 -4.32
N GLN A 57 14.07 -13.23 -3.70
CA GLN A 57 13.21 -14.40 -3.71
C GLN A 57 12.06 -14.27 -2.70
N ALA A 58 12.32 -13.75 -1.52
CA ALA A 58 11.31 -13.65 -0.46
C ALA A 58 11.60 -12.44 0.41
N GLY A 59 10.59 -11.61 0.71
CA GLY A 59 10.83 -10.38 1.44
C GLY A 59 9.64 -9.45 1.54
N ILE A 60 9.94 -8.22 1.90
CA ILE A 60 9.01 -7.08 1.94
C ILE A 60 8.83 -6.56 0.52
N ALA A 61 7.58 -6.41 0.06
CA ALA A 61 7.29 -5.97 -1.29
C ALA A 61 7.38 -4.45 -1.47
N PHE A 62 7.03 -3.71 -0.42
CA PHE A 62 7.10 -2.26 -0.36
C PHE A 62 7.17 -1.80 1.10
N PRO A 63 7.67 -0.58 1.38
CA PRO A 63 7.87 -0.11 2.75
C PRO A 63 6.58 -0.04 3.57
N THR A 64 6.71 -0.18 4.89
CA THR A 64 5.58 -0.07 5.82
C THR A 64 5.01 1.35 5.82
N GLY A 65 3.89 1.55 5.15
CA GLY A 65 3.04 2.72 5.26
C GLY A 65 2.40 2.78 6.64
N CYS A 66 2.53 3.93 7.30
CA CYS A 66 1.94 4.22 8.61
C CYS A 66 1.35 5.63 8.65
N SER A 67 0.75 6.05 7.53
CA SER A 67 0.22 7.39 7.29
C SER A 67 -0.82 7.80 8.35
N LEU A 68 -0.66 9.00 8.92
CA LEU A 68 -1.49 9.50 10.00
C LEU A 68 -2.51 10.55 9.52
N ASN A 69 -3.74 10.46 10.01
CA ASN A 69 -4.77 11.50 9.91
C ASN A 69 -5.09 11.88 8.46
N ASN A 70 -4.79 13.12 8.06
CA ASN A 70 -5.03 13.65 6.72
C ASN A 70 -4.04 13.14 5.66
N VAL A 71 -2.99 12.41 6.07
CA VAL A 71 -2.08 11.71 5.15
C VAL A 71 -2.73 10.38 4.79
N ALA A 72 -3.05 10.14 3.51
CA ALA A 72 -3.74 8.93 3.07
C ALA A 72 -2.77 7.74 2.94
N ALA A 73 -1.71 7.92 2.15
CA ALA A 73 -0.79 6.85 1.76
C ALA A 73 0.66 7.37 1.64
N HIS A 74 1.59 6.43 1.44
CA HIS A 74 3.01 6.66 1.12
C HIS A 74 3.83 7.40 2.19
N TRP A 75 3.39 7.42 3.44
CA TRP A 75 4.20 7.92 4.55
C TRP A 75 4.76 6.78 5.39
N THR A 76 6.09 6.78 5.53
CA THR A 76 6.86 5.98 6.49
C THR A 76 7.96 6.89 7.05
N PRO A 77 8.35 6.77 8.32
CA PRO A 77 9.36 7.63 8.91
C PRO A 77 10.71 7.49 8.18
N ASN A 78 11.38 8.61 7.95
CA ASN A 78 12.81 8.62 7.60
C ASN A 78 13.66 8.53 8.88
N SER A 79 14.96 8.23 8.73
CA SER A 79 15.89 8.24 9.87
C SER A 79 15.89 9.58 10.60
N GLY A 80 15.72 9.53 11.93
CA GLY A 80 15.66 10.71 12.80
C GLY A 80 14.25 11.26 13.04
N ASP A 81 13.22 10.70 12.39
CA ASP A 81 11.83 11.02 12.70
C ASP A 81 11.48 10.66 14.16
N LYS A 82 10.79 11.56 14.85
CA LYS A 82 10.41 11.44 16.27
C LYS A 82 8.89 11.42 16.46
N THR A 83 8.14 11.21 15.39
CA THR A 83 6.67 11.14 15.44
C THR A 83 6.28 9.98 16.34
N VAL A 84 5.33 10.26 17.23
CA VAL A 84 4.78 9.32 18.20
C VAL A 84 3.31 9.14 17.87
N LEU A 85 2.85 7.90 17.79
CA LEU A 85 1.44 7.56 17.60
C LEU A 85 0.60 8.07 18.78
N GLN A 86 -0.44 8.85 18.52
CA GLN A 86 -1.33 9.42 19.53
C GLN A 86 -2.64 8.64 19.65
N TYR A 87 -3.41 8.92 20.71
CA TYR A 87 -4.72 8.30 20.94
C TYR A 87 -5.76 8.69 19.88
N ASP A 88 -5.73 9.95 19.43
CA ASP A 88 -6.67 10.49 18.43
C ASP A 88 -6.15 10.39 16.99
N ASP A 89 -5.07 9.62 16.76
CA ASP A 89 -4.57 9.38 15.42
C ASP A 89 -5.39 8.32 14.68
N VAL A 90 -5.63 8.56 13.40
CA VAL A 90 -6.16 7.58 12.43
C VAL A 90 -5.01 7.14 11.52
N MET A 91 -4.41 6.01 11.86
CA MET A 91 -3.24 5.46 11.16
C MET A 91 -3.65 4.42 10.13
N LYS A 92 -3.19 4.54 8.89
CA LYS A 92 -3.28 3.46 7.90
C LYS A 92 -2.02 2.62 8.01
N LEU A 93 -2.15 1.35 8.38
CA LEU A 93 -1.04 0.41 8.39
C LEU A 93 -1.10 -0.45 7.13
N ASP A 94 -0.15 -0.20 6.25
CA ASP A 94 -0.11 -0.70 4.88
C ASP A 94 1.26 -1.29 4.62
N PHE A 95 1.35 -2.59 4.33
CA PHE A 95 2.63 -3.25 4.12
C PHE A 95 2.52 -4.47 3.21
N GLY A 96 3.56 -4.69 2.41
CA GLY A 96 3.56 -5.75 1.43
C GLY A 96 4.50 -6.90 1.76
N THR A 97 4.11 -8.11 1.38
CA THR A 97 4.96 -9.31 1.42
C THR A 97 5.05 -9.93 0.03
N HIS A 98 6.14 -10.62 -0.30
CA HIS A 98 6.22 -11.36 -1.56
C HIS A 98 7.02 -12.65 -1.47
N ILE A 99 6.68 -13.60 -2.36
CA ILE A 99 7.48 -14.79 -2.69
C ILE A 99 7.63 -14.83 -4.22
N ASP A 100 8.87 -14.91 -4.71
CA ASP A 100 9.27 -14.90 -6.13
C ASP A 100 8.72 -13.72 -6.94
N GLY A 101 8.48 -12.58 -6.26
CA GLY A 101 7.88 -11.38 -6.83
C GLY A 101 6.36 -11.43 -6.94
N HIS A 102 5.71 -12.47 -6.43
CA HIS A 102 4.25 -12.50 -6.26
C HIS A 102 3.89 -11.76 -4.98
N ILE A 103 3.37 -10.54 -5.16
CA ILE A 103 3.14 -9.59 -4.09
C ILE A 103 1.76 -9.81 -3.46
N VAL A 104 1.69 -9.67 -2.15
CA VAL A 104 0.46 -9.43 -1.41
C VAL A 104 0.51 -8.01 -0.88
N ASP A 105 -0.48 -7.25 -1.33
CA ASP A 105 -0.79 -5.89 -0.93
C ASP A 105 -2.09 -5.88 -0.10
N SER A 106 -2.03 -5.32 1.10
CA SER A 106 -3.14 -5.34 2.04
C SER A 106 -2.90 -4.38 3.19
N ALA A 107 -3.94 -3.62 3.51
CA ALA A 107 -3.87 -2.53 4.47
C ALA A 107 -5.11 -2.52 5.37
N PHE A 108 -4.93 -1.95 6.56
CA PHE A 108 -6.03 -1.68 7.48
C PHE A 108 -5.78 -0.42 8.29
N THR A 109 -6.88 0.21 8.71
CA THR A 109 -6.81 1.38 9.58
C THR A 109 -6.81 1.00 11.05
N VAL A 110 -6.02 1.72 11.83
CA VAL A 110 -5.90 1.65 13.28
C VAL A 110 -6.30 3.01 13.85
N ALA A 111 -7.31 3.00 14.72
CA ALA A 111 -7.71 4.13 15.53
C ALA A 111 -8.00 3.62 16.95
N PHE A 112 -7.60 4.38 17.98
CA PHE A 112 -7.84 3.98 19.38
C PHE A 112 -9.08 4.65 19.96
N ASN A 113 -9.42 5.83 19.48
CA ASN A 113 -10.64 6.53 19.86
C ASN A 113 -11.84 5.96 19.07
N PRO A 114 -12.85 5.36 19.73
CA PRO A 114 -14.00 4.76 19.06
C PRO A 114 -14.83 5.73 18.21
N MET A 115 -14.64 7.05 18.37
CA MET A 115 -15.27 8.06 17.52
C MET A 115 -14.97 7.87 16.03
N PHE A 116 -13.87 7.19 15.68
CA PHE A 116 -13.50 6.92 14.30
C PHE A 116 -14.07 5.60 13.76
N ASP A 117 -14.68 4.74 14.59
CA ASP A 117 -15.20 3.43 14.18
C ASP A 117 -16.14 3.50 12.97
N PRO A 118 -17.08 4.49 12.89
CA PRO A 118 -17.93 4.65 11.71
C PRO A 118 -17.15 4.98 10.42
N LEU A 119 -16.06 5.75 10.52
CA LEU A 119 -15.19 6.08 9.37
C LEU A 119 -14.39 4.86 8.92
N LEU A 120 -13.97 4.00 9.85
CA LEU A 120 -13.32 2.73 9.52
C LEU A 120 -14.31 1.76 8.87
N ALA A 121 -15.54 1.69 9.39
CA ALA A 121 -16.59 0.86 8.82
C ALA A 121 -16.93 1.26 7.38
N ALA A 122 -17.03 2.57 7.09
CA ALA A 122 -17.29 3.06 5.73
C ALA A 122 -16.25 2.55 4.72
N SER A 123 -14.96 2.74 5.00
CA SER A 123 -13.89 2.28 4.10
C SER A 123 -13.81 0.75 4.02
N ARG A 124 -14.06 0.04 5.11
CA ARG A 124 -14.09 -1.43 5.10
C ARG A 124 -15.22 -1.96 4.22
N ASP A 125 -16.43 -1.43 4.39
CA ASP A 125 -17.62 -1.92 3.70
C ASP A 125 -17.60 -1.52 2.21
N ALA A 126 -17.06 -0.33 1.88
CA ALA A 126 -16.74 0.06 0.52
C ALA A 126 -15.68 -0.85 -0.14
N THR A 127 -14.62 -1.22 0.59
CA THR A 127 -13.59 -2.16 0.10
C THR A 127 -14.19 -3.54 -0.22
N TYR A 128 -15.00 -4.11 0.68
CA TYR A 128 -15.66 -5.38 0.39
C TYR A 128 -16.69 -5.28 -0.74
N THR A 129 -17.31 -4.11 -0.92
CA THR A 129 -18.16 -3.86 -2.08
C THR A 129 -17.33 -3.93 -3.35
N GLY A 130 -16.19 -3.23 -3.42
CA GLY A 130 -15.26 -3.33 -4.54
C GLY A 130 -14.80 -4.77 -4.81
N ILE A 131 -14.46 -5.51 -3.75
CA ILE A 131 -14.08 -6.93 -3.86
C ILE A 131 -15.23 -7.77 -4.37
N LYS A 132 -16.47 -7.54 -3.90
CA LYS A 132 -17.66 -8.28 -4.32
C LYS A 132 -17.96 -8.05 -5.79
N GLU A 133 -17.89 -6.80 -6.24
CA GLU A 133 -18.15 -6.40 -7.63
C GLU A 133 -17.04 -6.80 -8.59
N ALA A 134 -15.78 -6.90 -8.13
CA ALA A 134 -14.66 -7.32 -8.97
C ALA A 134 -14.85 -8.74 -9.55
N GLY A 135 -14.41 -8.97 -10.79
CA GLY A 135 -14.52 -10.27 -11.43
C GLY A 135 -14.11 -10.23 -12.88
N VAL A 136 -13.85 -11.40 -13.48
CA VAL A 136 -13.55 -11.50 -14.92
C VAL A 136 -14.70 -10.86 -15.71
N ASP A 137 -14.36 -10.09 -16.74
CA ASP A 137 -15.26 -9.30 -17.59
C ASP A 137 -15.91 -8.06 -16.95
N VAL A 138 -15.69 -7.80 -15.65
CA VAL A 138 -16.21 -6.61 -14.97
C VAL A 138 -15.44 -5.37 -15.42
N ARG A 139 -16.17 -4.29 -15.71
CA ARG A 139 -15.56 -2.99 -16.05
C ARG A 139 -15.06 -2.29 -14.79
N LEU A 140 -13.85 -1.75 -14.84
CA LEU A 140 -13.23 -1.04 -13.71
C LEU A 140 -14.09 0.14 -13.23
N CYS A 141 -14.71 0.90 -14.15
CA CYS A 141 -15.62 1.99 -13.79
C CYS A 141 -16.85 1.55 -12.96
N ASP A 142 -17.34 0.32 -13.14
CA ASP A 142 -18.51 -0.18 -12.42
C ASP A 142 -18.14 -0.50 -10.97
N VAL A 143 -16.93 -1.05 -10.75
CA VAL A 143 -16.36 -1.26 -9.40
C VAL A 143 -16.27 0.08 -8.67
N GLY A 144 -15.72 1.12 -9.32
CA GLY A 144 -15.60 2.44 -8.71
C GLY A 144 -16.93 3.14 -8.43
N ALA A 145 -17.95 2.92 -9.27
CA ALA A 145 -19.29 3.42 -9.00
C ALA A 145 -19.91 2.79 -7.76
N ALA A 146 -19.78 1.47 -7.59
CA ALA A 146 -20.29 0.72 -6.43
C ALA A 146 -19.54 1.07 -5.14
N VAL A 147 -18.21 1.18 -5.21
CA VAL A 147 -17.37 1.65 -4.09
C VAL A 147 -17.83 3.03 -3.60
N GLN A 148 -18.03 3.96 -4.54
CA GLN A 148 -18.47 5.31 -4.19
C GLN A 148 -19.85 5.33 -3.55
N GLU A 149 -20.80 4.58 -4.10
CA GLU A 149 -22.17 4.52 -3.58
C GLU A 149 -22.17 4.07 -2.11
N VAL A 150 -21.43 3.01 -1.79
CA VAL A 150 -21.34 2.50 -0.42
C VAL A 150 -20.53 3.44 0.48
N MET A 151 -19.42 4.00 0.01
CA MET A 151 -18.63 4.94 0.82
C MET A 151 -19.46 6.18 1.20
N GLU A 152 -20.13 6.79 0.22
CA GLU A 152 -20.89 8.04 0.39
C GLU A 152 -22.27 7.84 1.04
N SER A 153 -22.67 6.59 1.32
CA SER A 153 -23.87 6.31 2.14
C SER A 153 -23.64 6.45 3.64
N TYR A 154 -22.38 6.59 4.09
CA TYR A 154 -22.05 6.75 5.51
C TYR A 154 -21.97 8.22 5.91
N GLU A 155 -22.52 8.53 7.08
CA GLU A 155 -22.31 9.77 7.81
C GLU A 155 -21.58 9.47 9.12
N VAL A 156 -20.66 10.35 9.52
CA VAL A 156 -19.87 10.20 10.75
C VAL A 156 -19.84 11.51 11.53
N GLU A 157 -19.89 11.42 12.85
CA GLU A 157 -19.73 12.57 13.75
C GLU A 157 -18.37 12.50 14.44
N ILE A 158 -17.50 13.49 14.17
CA ILE A 158 -16.17 13.58 14.75
C ILE A 158 -16.00 14.96 15.38
N ASN A 159 -15.76 15.00 16.68
CA ASN A 159 -15.60 16.23 17.48
C ASN A 159 -16.81 17.18 17.35
N GLY A 160 -18.03 16.62 17.41
CA GLY A 160 -19.28 17.40 17.32
C GLY A 160 -19.60 17.93 15.91
N LYS A 161 -18.89 17.48 14.88
CA LYS A 161 -19.15 17.84 13.49
C LYS A 161 -19.48 16.62 12.65
N VAL A 162 -20.58 16.71 11.92
CA VAL A 162 -21.06 15.67 11.01
C VAL A 162 -20.41 15.81 9.64
N TYR A 163 -20.02 14.68 9.06
CA TYR A 163 -19.44 14.57 7.73
C TYR A 163 -20.13 13.43 6.98
N GLN A 164 -20.54 13.68 5.74
CA GLN A 164 -20.67 12.59 4.78
C GLN A 164 -19.26 12.11 4.43
N VAL A 165 -19.01 10.80 4.49
CA VAL A 165 -17.72 10.23 4.11
C VAL A 165 -17.55 10.36 2.60
N LYS A 166 -16.39 10.85 2.15
CA LYS A 166 -16.08 11.00 0.73
C LYS A 166 -15.04 10.00 0.30
N SER A 167 -15.30 9.32 -0.82
CA SER A 167 -14.26 8.53 -1.48
C SER A 167 -13.16 9.45 -2.03
N ILE A 168 -11.89 9.13 -1.80
CA ILE A 168 -10.78 9.90 -2.37
C ILE A 168 -10.67 9.60 -3.86
N ARG A 169 -11.03 10.58 -4.69
CA ARG A 169 -11.25 10.38 -6.13
C ARG A 169 -9.99 10.21 -6.98
N ASN A 170 -8.82 10.55 -6.45
CA ASN A 170 -7.53 10.42 -7.13
C ASN A 170 -6.57 9.45 -6.41
N LEU A 171 -7.14 8.50 -5.65
CA LEU A 171 -6.48 7.27 -5.22
C LEU A 171 -7.31 6.09 -5.72
N ASN A 172 -6.64 4.99 -6.01
CA ASN A 172 -7.19 3.91 -6.81
C ASN A 172 -6.53 2.60 -6.38
N GLY A 173 -7.28 1.51 -6.39
CA GLY A 173 -6.65 0.20 -6.43
C GLY A 173 -5.95 -0.03 -7.77
N HIS A 174 -5.31 -1.19 -7.93
CA HIS A 174 -4.48 -1.45 -9.11
C HIS A 174 -4.32 -2.94 -9.38
N SER A 175 -4.05 -3.28 -10.64
CA SER A 175 -3.50 -4.59 -10.97
C SER A 175 -2.08 -4.73 -10.44
N ILE A 176 -1.69 -5.96 -10.08
CA ILE A 176 -0.36 -6.29 -9.56
C ILE A 176 0.32 -7.26 -10.51
N GLY A 177 1.57 -6.95 -10.87
CA GLY A 177 2.45 -7.78 -11.69
C GLY A 177 3.54 -8.46 -10.88
N ARG A 178 4.35 -9.30 -11.53
CA ARG A 178 5.50 -9.93 -10.88
C ARG A 178 6.60 -8.89 -10.64
N TYR A 179 6.97 -8.68 -9.37
CA TYR A 179 7.87 -7.60 -8.94
C TYR A 179 7.40 -6.19 -9.34
N GLN A 180 6.11 -6.00 -9.56
CA GLN A 180 5.52 -4.75 -10.03
C GLN A 180 4.26 -4.48 -9.22
N ILE A 181 4.36 -3.58 -8.23
CA ILE A 181 3.23 -3.26 -7.36
C ILE A 181 2.07 -2.65 -8.15
N HIS A 182 2.36 -1.68 -9.02
CA HIS A 182 1.40 -1.07 -9.94
C HIS A 182 1.66 -1.59 -11.36
N ALA A 183 0.84 -2.52 -11.83
CA ALA A 183 0.79 -2.94 -13.23
C ALA A 183 -0.17 -2.04 -14.04
N GLU A 184 -0.65 -2.50 -15.18
CA GLU A 184 -1.24 -1.66 -16.23
C GLU A 184 -2.60 -1.03 -15.88
N LYS A 185 -3.39 -1.66 -14.99
CA LYS A 185 -4.78 -1.29 -14.73
C LYS A 185 -4.96 -0.61 -13.37
N SER A 186 -5.80 0.42 -13.36
CA SER A 186 -6.20 1.17 -12.15
C SER A 186 -7.68 0.93 -11.84
N VAL A 187 -7.98 0.56 -10.60
CA VAL A 187 -9.34 0.32 -10.10
C VAL A 187 -9.86 1.62 -9.45
N PRO A 188 -10.82 2.32 -10.08
CA PRO A 188 -11.31 3.59 -9.56
C PRO A 188 -12.05 3.43 -8.24
N ASN A 189 -11.96 4.44 -7.37
CA ASN A 189 -12.73 4.55 -6.14
C ASN A 189 -13.99 5.43 -6.28
N VAL A 190 -14.21 5.97 -7.49
CA VAL A 190 -15.35 6.82 -7.84
C VAL A 190 -15.92 6.45 -9.20
N ARG A 191 -17.18 6.83 -9.45
CA ARG A 191 -17.76 6.74 -10.80
C ARG A 191 -16.97 7.59 -11.80
N GLY A 192 -17.06 7.23 -13.09
CA GLY A 192 -16.49 8.03 -14.18
C GLY A 192 -15.08 7.65 -14.62
N GLY A 193 -14.65 6.41 -14.41
CA GLY A 193 -13.39 5.85 -14.90
C GLY A 193 -13.49 5.16 -16.27
N GLU A 194 -12.43 4.43 -16.62
CA GLU A 194 -12.35 3.66 -17.88
C GLU A 194 -13.27 2.44 -17.88
N GLN A 195 -13.73 2.06 -19.08
CA GLN A 195 -14.51 0.83 -19.30
C GLN A 195 -13.64 -0.42 -19.50
N THR A 196 -12.33 -0.29 -19.28
CA THR A 196 -11.37 -1.41 -19.27
C THR A 196 -11.89 -2.51 -18.35
N LYS A 197 -11.74 -3.76 -18.77
CA LYS A 197 -12.25 -4.93 -18.04
C LYS A 197 -11.16 -5.62 -17.25
N MET A 198 -11.54 -6.22 -16.14
CA MET A 198 -10.72 -7.21 -15.45
C MET A 198 -10.71 -8.53 -16.23
N GLU A 199 -9.56 -9.20 -16.26
CA GLU A 199 -9.30 -10.39 -17.06
C GLU A 199 -8.95 -11.61 -16.18
N GLU A 200 -9.15 -12.80 -16.73
CA GLU A 200 -8.77 -14.05 -16.08
C GLU A 200 -7.25 -14.10 -15.84
N GLY A 201 -6.85 -14.50 -14.64
CA GLY A 201 -5.46 -14.64 -14.23
C GLY A 201 -4.85 -13.39 -13.61
N GLU A 202 -5.54 -12.25 -13.67
CA GLU A 202 -5.07 -11.00 -13.08
C GLU A 202 -5.15 -11.00 -11.54
N LEU A 203 -4.20 -10.29 -10.95
CA LEU A 203 -4.11 -10.02 -9.53
C LEU A 203 -4.42 -8.53 -9.31
N TYR A 204 -5.23 -8.20 -8.32
CA TYR A 204 -5.60 -6.82 -8.02
C TYR A 204 -5.46 -6.52 -6.53
N ALA A 205 -4.91 -5.36 -6.22
CA ALA A 205 -5.13 -4.64 -4.98
C ALA A 205 -6.47 -3.90 -5.09
N ILE A 206 -7.43 -4.29 -4.26
CA ILE A 206 -8.70 -3.55 -4.10
C ILE A 206 -8.60 -2.78 -2.80
N GLU A 207 -8.31 -1.49 -2.92
CA GLU A 207 -8.18 -0.55 -1.81
C GLU A 207 -9.11 0.65 -1.99
N THR A 208 -9.69 1.10 -0.87
CA THR A 208 -10.56 2.28 -0.87
C THR A 208 -10.19 3.21 0.28
N PHE A 209 -10.39 4.51 0.07
CA PHE A 209 -10.02 5.54 1.03
C PHE A 209 -11.22 6.46 1.30
N GLY A 210 -11.71 6.45 2.54
CA GLY A 210 -12.76 7.35 3.03
C GLY A 210 -12.15 8.56 3.70
N SER A 211 -12.57 9.77 3.32
CA SER A 211 -12.08 11.04 3.85
C SER A 211 -13.20 11.93 4.37
N THR A 212 -12.93 12.64 5.46
CA THR A 212 -13.78 13.75 5.95
C THR A 212 -13.44 15.11 5.31
N GLY A 213 -12.42 15.14 4.45
CA GLY A 213 -11.87 16.33 3.82
C GLY A 213 -12.49 16.67 2.45
N LYS A 214 -11.63 16.96 1.47
CA LYS A 214 -12.03 17.27 0.10
C LYS A 214 -12.20 16.02 -0.77
N GLY A 215 -11.85 14.83 -0.27
CA GLY A 215 -11.84 13.60 -1.05
C GLY A 215 -10.88 13.69 -2.22
N TYR A 216 -9.75 14.37 -2.02
CA TYR A 216 -8.71 14.57 -3.03
C TYR A 216 -7.37 14.81 -2.36
N VAL A 217 -6.36 14.02 -2.73
CA VAL A 217 -5.03 14.11 -2.13
C VAL A 217 -4.04 14.85 -3.02
N ARG A 218 -3.03 15.46 -2.38
CA ARG A 218 -1.90 16.11 -3.03
C ARG A 218 -0.62 15.64 -2.36
N GLU A 219 0.46 15.60 -3.11
CA GLU A 219 1.78 15.34 -2.55
C GLU A 219 2.14 16.41 -1.51
N ASP A 220 2.61 15.98 -0.35
CA ASP A 220 3.08 16.83 0.74
C ASP A 220 4.10 16.07 1.60
N LEU A 221 4.76 16.76 2.54
CA LEU A 221 5.76 16.22 3.46
C LEU A 221 7.04 15.71 2.77
N GLU A 222 7.97 15.19 3.58
CA GLU A 222 9.21 14.65 3.07
C GLU A 222 9.00 13.27 2.42
N CYS A 223 9.45 13.12 1.17
CA CYS A 223 9.41 11.84 0.46
C CYS A 223 10.28 10.77 1.15
N SER A 224 9.67 9.61 1.40
CA SER A 224 10.32 8.44 2.01
C SER A 224 10.35 7.23 1.09
N HIS A 225 9.32 7.04 0.27
CA HIS A 225 9.18 5.92 -0.66
C HIS A 225 9.77 6.23 -2.03
N TYR A 226 10.38 5.21 -2.63
CA TYR A 226 10.99 5.26 -3.94
C TYR A 226 10.81 3.91 -4.61
N MET A 227 10.67 3.89 -5.94
CA MET A 227 10.63 2.65 -6.70
C MET A 227 11.36 2.85 -8.02
N LYS A 228 11.96 1.79 -8.56
CA LYS A 228 12.52 1.87 -9.90
C LYS A 228 11.39 1.84 -10.92
N ASN A 229 11.43 2.74 -11.91
CA ASN A 229 10.49 2.68 -13.02
C ASN A 229 10.63 1.33 -13.72
N TYR A 230 9.54 0.58 -13.84
CA TYR A 230 9.55 -0.81 -14.31
C TYR A 230 10.04 -0.92 -15.75
N ASP A 231 9.62 0.01 -16.61
CA ASP A 231 9.87 0.01 -18.05
C ASP A 231 11.18 0.71 -18.44
N VAL A 232 11.90 1.28 -17.46
CA VAL A 232 13.12 2.04 -17.76
C VAL A 232 14.24 1.10 -18.22
N GLY A 233 14.70 1.34 -19.45
CA GLY A 233 15.88 0.69 -20.00
C GLY A 233 17.19 1.15 -19.35
N HIS A 234 18.31 0.82 -19.99
CA HIS A 234 19.61 1.29 -19.53
C HIS A 234 19.76 2.80 -19.75
N VAL A 235 19.99 3.55 -18.66
CA VAL A 235 20.28 4.99 -18.70
C VAL A 235 21.74 5.23 -18.29
N PRO A 236 22.57 5.88 -19.13
CA PRO A 236 23.98 6.10 -18.83
C PRO A 236 24.15 7.18 -17.74
N LEU A 237 24.54 6.75 -16.55
CA LEU A 237 24.85 7.66 -15.43
C LEU A 237 26.29 8.19 -15.53
N ARG A 238 26.51 9.46 -15.18
CA ARG A 238 27.86 10.06 -15.11
C ARG A 238 28.45 10.07 -13.70
N LEU A 239 27.61 10.20 -12.67
CA LEU A 239 28.05 10.30 -11.28
C LEU A 239 28.38 8.91 -10.70
N PRO A 240 29.62 8.66 -10.21
CA PRO A 240 30.01 7.38 -9.64
C PRO A 240 29.12 6.92 -8.48
N ARG A 241 28.74 7.85 -7.58
CA ARG A 241 27.83 7.53 -6.46
C ARG A 241 26.43 7.13 -6.91
N ALA A 242 25.90 7.74 -7.97
CA ALA A 242 24.59 7.34 -8.52
C ALA A 242 24.65 5.94 -9.13
N LYS A 243 25.75 5.58 -9.81
CA LYS A 243 25.98 4.21 -10.30
C LYS A 243 26.03 3.19 -9.17
N GLN A 244 26.80 3.50 -8.12
CA GLN A 244 26.92 2.64 -6.95
C GLN A 244 25.57 2.43 -6.27
N LEU A 245 24.83 3.51 -6.01
CA LEU A 245 23.51 3.44 -5.39
C LEU A 245 22.52 2.65 -6.26
N LEU A 246 22.51 2.87 -7.57
CA LEU A 246 21.66 2.09 -8.49
C LEU A 246 22.03 0.60 -8.48
N ALA A 247 23.30 0.25 -8.36
CA ALA A 247 23.72 -1.15 -8.22
C ALA A 247 23.20 -1.76 -6.90
N THR A 248 23.25 -1.02 -5.79
CA THR A 248 22.63 -1.42 -4.52
C THR A 248 21.12 -1.61 -4.67
N ILE A 249 20.42 -0.67 -5.31
CA ILE A 249 18.97 -0.76 -5.54
C ILE A 249 18.62 -1.98 -6.40
N ASN A 250 19.29 -2.18 -7.53
CA ASN A 250 19.05 -3.32 -8.41
C ASN A 250 19.29 -4.66 -7.69
N LYS A 251 20.33 -4.73 -6.85
CA LYS A 251 20.67 -5.96 -6.11
C LYS A 251 19.64 -6.31 -5.04
N ASN A 252 19.10 -5.33 -4.33
CA ASN A 252 18.30 -5.55 -3.13
C ASN A 252 16.79 -5.42 -3.36
N PHE A 253 16.37 -4.58 -4.33
CA PHE A 253 14.95 -4.27 -4.55
C PHE A 253 14.51 -4.56 -5.98
N SER A 254 15.42 -4.55 -6.97
CA SER A 254 15.08 -4.63 -8.39
C SER A 254 14.07 -3.55 -8.78
N THR A 255 12.79 -3.91 -8.94
CA THR A 255 11.67 -3.02 -9.26
C THR A 255 10.67 -2.90 -8.10
N LEU A 256 10.90 -3.59 -6.98
CA LEU A 256 10.12 -3.41 -5.75
C LEU A 256 10.40 -2.03 -5.15
N ALA A 257 9.41 -1.48 -4.46
CA ALA A 257 9.54 -0.23 -3.77
C ALA A 257 10.45 -0.38 -2.54
N PHE A 258 11.13 0.70 -2.18
CA PHE A 258 12.00 0.79 -1.01
C PHE A 258 11.87 2.17 -0.36
N CYS A 259 12.43 2.32 0.85
CA CYS A 259 12.49 3.61 1.52
C CYS A 259 13.91 3.94 1.98
N ARG A 260 14.11 5.18 2.44
CA ARG A 260 15.42 5.65 2.93
C ARG A 260 15.96 4.78 4.08
N ARG A 261 15.11 4.37 5.02
CA ARG A 261 15.50 3.46 6.12
C ARG A 261 16.08 2.14 5.63
N TYR A 262 15.63 1.64 4.48
CA TYR A 262 16.15 0.38 3.92
C TYR A 262 17.55 0.58 3.36
N LEU A 263 17.82 1.73 2.72
CA LEU A 263 19.17 2.10 2.30
C LEU A 263 20.09 2.30 3.52
N ASP A 264 19.61 2.94 4.58
CA ASP A 264 20.35 3.11 5.83
C ASP A 264 20.73 1.76 6.45
N ARG A 265 19.79 0.79 6.49
CA ARG A 265 20.03 -0.58 6.97
C ARG A 265 21.07 -1.33 6.14
N LEU A 266 21.18 -1.03 4.84
CA LEU A 266 22.20 -1.60 3.95
C LEU A 266 23.57 -0.93 4.11
N GLY A 267 23.69 0.10 4.96
CA GLY A 267 24.92 0.83 5.22
C GLY A 267 25.22 1.93 4.19
N GLU A 268 24.24 2.27 3.34
CA GLU A 268 24.38 3.42 2.44
C GLU A 268 24.40 4.72 3.26
N THR A 269 25.31 5.63 2.94
CA THR A 269 25.43 6.92 3.63
C THR A 269 25.60 8.06 2.63
N LYS A 270 25.15 9.27 3.00
CA LYS A 270 25.26 10.48 2.15
C LYS A 270 24.72 10.27 0.72
N TYR A 271 23.72 9.40 0.56
CA TYR A 271 23.19 8.97 -0.73
C TYR A 271 22.11 9.89 -1.30
N LEU A 272 21.56 10.83 -0.53
CA LEU A 272 20.41 11.65 -0.95
C LEU A 272 20.62 12.38 -2.29
N MET A 273 21.83 12.93 -2.52
CA MET A 273 22.13 13.58 -3.81
C MET A 273 22.23 12.58 -4.96
N ALA A 274 22.75 11.38 -4.70
CA ALA A 274 22.77 10.29 -5.69
C ALA A 274 21.35 9.79 -5.98
N LEU A 275 20.52 9.64 -4.95
CA LEU A 275 19.10 9.26 -5.10
C LEU A 275 18.33 10.31 -5.89
N LYS A 276 18.50 11.60 -5.58
CA LYS A 276 17.92 12.69 -6.36
C LYS A 276 18.36 12.63 -7.83
N ASN A 277 19.64 12.36 -8.10
CA ASN A 277 20.12 12.21 -9.48
C ASN A 277 19.45 11.04 -10.21
N LEU A 278 19.21 9.92 -9.53
CA LEU A 278 18.45 8.81 -10.11
C LEU A 278 17.01 9.20 -10.40
N CYS A 279 16.39 9.99 -9.54
CA CYS A 279 15.05 10.54 -9.76
C CYS A 279 14.99 11.52 -10.93
N ASP A 280 15.89 12.51 -10.97
CA ASP A 280 15.98 13.48 -12.06
C ASP A 280 16.25 12.80 -13.42
N SER A 281 16.85 11.61 -13.42
CA SER A 281 17.12 10.80 -14.62
C SER A 281 15.96 9.88 -15.05
N GLY A 282 14.87 9.82 -14.29
CA GLY A 282 13.72 8.96 -14.56
C GLY A 282 13.94 7.46 -14.28
N ILE A 283 15.08 7.09 -13.67
CA ILE A 283 15.36 5.69 -13.30
C ILE A 283 14.57 5.28 -12.06
N ILE A 284 14.49 6.18 -11.08
CA ILE A 284 13.79 5.99 -9.82
C ILE A 284 12.65 6.99 -9.74
N GLU A 285 11.45 6.52 -9.46
CA GLU A 285 10.29 7.35 -9.19
C GLU A 285 10.18 7.62 -7.68
N PRO A 286 10.11 8.89 -7.24
CA PRO A 286 9.76 9.22 -5.86
C PRO A 286 8.25 9.06 -5.66
N CYS A 287 7.85 8.43 -4.55
CA CYS A 287 6.45 8.30 -4.16
C CYS A 287 6.22 9.09 -2.86
N PRO A 288 6.04 10.42 -2.92
CA PRO A 288 5.86 11.23 -1.72
C PRO A 288 4.54 10.89 -1.00
N PRO A 289 4.43 11.20 0.29
CA PRO A 289 3.16 11.14 1.02
C PRO A 289 2.07 11.94 0.31
N VAL A 290 0.86 11.38 0.29
CA VAL A 290 -0.30 12.01 -0.36
C VAL A 290 -1.34 12.36 0.69
N CYS A 291 -1.70 13.64 0.76
CA CYS A 291 -2.46 14.24 1.85
C CYS A 291 -3.74 14.92 1.35
N ASP A 292 -4.85 14.71 2.05
CA ASP A 292 -6.02 15.61 1.98
C ASP A 292 -5.77 16.83 2.90
N VAL A 293 -6.73 17.75 2.93
CA VAL A 293 -6.64 19.02 3.68
C VAL A 293 -6.36 18.79 5.17
N LYS A 294 -5.45 19.58 5.72
CA LYS A 294 -5.10 19.53 7.15
C LYS A 294 -6.36 19.57 8.04
N GLY A 295 -6.40 18.67 9.01
CA GLY A 295 -7.52 18.52 9.95
C GLY A 295 -8.62 17.56 9.46
N SER A 296 -8.52 16.99 8.25
CA SER A 296 -9.34 15.86 7.87
C SER A 296 -8.81 14.54 8.44
N TYR A 297 -9.65 13.51 8.40
CA TYR A 297 -9.31 12.15 8.78
C TYR A 297 -9.55 11.24 7.59
N ILE A 298 -8.67 10.27 7.41
CA ILE A 298 -8.71 9.30 6.32
C ILE A 298 -8.57 7.90 6.89
N SER A 299 -9.41 6.98 6.43
CA SER A 299 -9.29 5.53 6.67
C SER A 299 -9.12 4.80 5.33
N GLN A 300 -8.40 3.68 5.37
CA GLN A 300 -8.13 2.75 4.26
C GLN A 300 -8.40 1.31 4.72
N PHE A 301 -8.91 0.50 3.80
CA PHE A 301 -8.88 -0.96 3.87
C PHE A 301 -8.50 -1.50 2.50
N GLU A 302 -7.87 -2.66 2.49
CA GLU A 302 -7.40 -3.26 1.25
C GLU A 302 -7.21 -4.77 1.31
N HIS A 303 -7.52 -5.43 0.19
CA HIS A 303 -7.11 -6.80 -0.06
C HIS A 303 -6.53 -7.02 -1.46
N THR A 304 -5.59 -7.95 -1.53
CA THR A 304 -5.21 -8.61 -2.77
C THR A 304 -6.23 -9.69 -3.14
N ILE A 305 -6.76 -9.63 -4.36
CA ILE A 305 -7.61 -10.66 -4.96
C ILE A 305 -6.97 -11.26 -6.20
N LEU A 306 -7.19 -12.55 -6.42
CA LEU A 306 -6.77 -13.27 -7.62
C LEU A 306 -8.00 -13.75 -8.40
N LEU A 307 -8.09 -13.37 -9.67
CA LEU A 307 -9.16 -13.80 -10.58
C LEU A 307 -8.77 -15.13 -11.24
N ARG A 308 -8.94 -16.25 -10.52
CA ARG A 308 -8.61 -17.58 -11.05
C ARG A 308 -9.65 -18.02 -12.09
N PRO A 309 -9.29 -18.94 -13.00
CA PRO A 309 -10.24 -19.49 -13.98
C PRO A 309 -11.50 -20.10 -13.37
N THR A 310 -11.42 -20.60 -12.12
CA THR A 310 -12.53 -21.29 -11.45
C THR A 310 -13.24 -20.46 -10.40
N CYS A 311 -12.63 -19.36 -9.93
CA CYS A 311 -13.16 -18.57 -8.81
C CYS A 311 -12.37 -17.26 -8.63
N LYS A 312 -12.98 -16.30 -7.93
CA LYS A 312 -12.26 -15.19 -7.29
C LYS A 312 -11.77 -15.63 -5.91
N GLU A 313 -10.48 -15.50 -5.64
CA GLU A 313 -9.88 -15.79 -4.33
C GLU A 313 -9.41 -14.48 -3.69
N ILE A 314 -9.89 -14.18 -2.47
CA ILE A 314 -9.41 -13.04 -1.68
C ILE A 314 -8.17 -13.52 -0.92
N ILE A 315 -7.00 -13.35 -1.54
CA ILE A 315 -5.73 -13.95 -1.13
C ILE A 315 -5.34 -13.53 0.30
N SER A 316 -5.49 -12.24 0.62
CA SER A 316 -5.07 -11.67 1.91
C SER A 316 -6.17 -11.68 2.98
N LYS A 317 -7.34 -12.28 2.72
CA LYS A 317 -8.43 -12.39 3.70
C LYS A 317 -7.97 -13.13 4.95
N GLY A 318 -8.39 -12.65 6.13
CA GLY A 318 -8.23 -13.33 7.41
C GLY A 318 -9.47 -13.21 8.30
N ASP A 319 -9.35 -13.66 9.54
CA ASP A 319 -10.44 -13.59 10.54
C ASP A 319 -10.65 -12.17 11.09
N ASP A 320 -9.70 -11.27 10.84
CA ASP A 320 -9.68 -9.88 11.32
C ASP A 320 -10.34 -8.91 10.34
N TYR A 321 -9.99 -9.02 9.06
CA TYR A 321 -10.64 -8.40 7.91
C TYR A 321 -10.24 -9.16 6.65
#